data_AF-A0A538HNI8-F1
#
_entry.id   AF-A0A538HNI8-F1
#
_cell.length_a   1.000
_cell.length_b   1.000
_cell.length_c   1.000
_cell.angle_alpha   90.00
_cell.angle_beta   90.00
_cell.angle_gamma   90.00
#
_symmetry.space_group_name_H-M   'P 1'
#
loop_
_entity.id
_entity.type
_entity.pdbx_description
1 polymer ?
#
loop_
_entity_poly.entity_id
_entity_poly.type
_entity_poly.pdbx_seq_one_letter_code
_entity_poly.pdbx_strand_id
1 'polypeptide(L)'
;IKSAVGMGALLVDGIGDTMRVSLTADPVEEVKTAFEILKALGLRERGPVMIACPSCGRDNVGVQQLAERVEERLAGYPQHFEVAVLGCAVNGPGEAGDADFGIAGGRDVGFVYAHGRVLKKVSSDILIDELFHEIDRWIAEGMQRPTRLKMAKPAALAMAEASLIPLD
;
A
#
# COMPACT_ATOMS: atom_id res chain seq x y z
N ILE A 1 0.62 -6.03 -20.33
CA ILE A 1 2.06 -6.37 -20.41
C ILE A 1 2.74 -5.73 -21.63
N LYS A 2 2.47 -6.13 -22.88
CA LYS A 2 3.16 -5.56 -24.07
C LYS A 2 3.12 -4.03 -24.12
N SER A 3 1.96 -3.43 -23.87
CA SER A 3 1.79 -1.97 -23.84
C SER A 3 2.67 -1.31 -22.76
N ALA A 4 2.71 -1.87 -21.55
CA ALA A 4 3.54 -1.36 -20.45
C ALA A 4 5.04 -1.42 -20.79
N VAL A 5 5.53 -2.51 -21.41
CA VAL A 5 6.93 -2.62 -21.82
C VAL A 5 7.28 -1.62 -22.92
N GLY A 6 6.48 -1.55 -23.99
CA GLY A 6 6.76 -0.68 -25.13
C GLY A 6 6.65 0.80 -24.80
N MET A 7 5.58 1.19 -24.10
CA MET A 7 5.36 2.59 -23.71
C MET A 7 6.29 2.98 -22.55
N GLY A 8 6.47 2.09 -21.57
CA GLY A 8 7.30 2.37 -20.41
C GLY A 8 8.76 2.68 -20.76
N ALA A 9 9.34 1.98 -21.74
CA ALA A 9 10.69 2.25 -22.22
C ALA A 9 10.82 3.69 -22.77
N LEU A 10 9.88 4.12 -23.63
CA LEU A 10 9.88 5.48 -24.20
C LEU A 10 9.66 6.55 -23.12
N LEU A 11 8.73 6.29 -22.20
CA LEU A 11 8.38 7.22 -21.13
C LEU A 11 9.53 7.45 -20.14
N VAL A 12 10.32 6.41 -19.84
CA VAL A 12 11.55 6.53 -19.03
C VAL A 12 12.60 7.42 -19.70
N ASP A 13 12.69 7.36 -21.03
CA ASP A 13 13.56 8.25 -21.83
C ASP A 13 12.98 9.66 -22.00
N GLY A 14 11.82 9.95 -21.40
CA GLY A 14 11.15 11.25 -21.48
C GLY A 14 10.40 11.49 -22.79
N ILE A 15 10.07 10.42 -23.54
CA ILE A 15 9.38 10.50 -24.83
C ILE A 15 7.90 10.18 -24.67
N GLY A 16 7.04 11.17 -24.92
CA GLY A 16 5.59 11.02 -25.02
C GLY A 16 4.81 12.05 -24.21
N ASP A 17 4.02 12.88 -24.91
CA ASP A 17 3.18 13.92 -24.28
C ASP A 17 1.75 13.43 -24.00
N THR A 18 1.33 12.39 -24.70
CA THR A 18 0.02 11.74 -24.56
C THR A 18 0.14 10.27 -24.90
N MET A 19 -0.71 9.43 -24.32
CA MET A 19 -0.71 8.00 -24.58
C MET A 19 -2.13 7.45 -24.65
N ARG A 20 -2.28 6.35 -25.38
CA ARG A 20 -3.46 5.51 -25.37
C ARG A 20 -3.00 4.06 -25.33
N VAL A 21 -3.54 3.29 -24.39
CA VAL A 21 -3.35 1.84 -24.35
C VAL A 21 -4.42 1.21 -25.23
N SER A 22 -4.04 0.26 -26.08
CA SER A 22 -4.99 -0.50 -26.91
C SER A 22 -5.19 -1.88 -26.31
N LEU A 23 -6.41 -2.20 -25.87
CA LEU A 23 -6.78 -3.50 -25.31
C LEU A 23 -7.99 -4.08 -26.03
N THR A 24 -8.07 -5.40 -26.13
CA THR A 24 -9.30 -6.10 -26.53
C THR A 24 -10.19 -6.30 -25.30
N ALA A 25 -10.63 -5.19 -24.70
CA ALA A 25 -11.43 -5.13 -23.47
C ALA A 25 -12.32 -3.88 -23.49
N ASP A 26 -13.07 -3.65 -22.41
CA ASP A 26 -13.81 -2.39 -22.24
C ASP A 26 -12.85 -1.18 -22.30
N PRO A 27 -13.19 -0.08 -23.00
CA PRO A 27 -12.33 1.11 -23.08
C PRO A 27 -11.95 1.72 -21.73
N VAL A 28 -12.74 1.51 -20.68
CA VAL A 28 -12.40 1.93 -19.32
C VAL A 28 -11.13 1.23 -18.82
N GLU A 29 -10.90 -0.03 -19.22
CA GLU A 29 -9.69 -0.78 -18.88
C GLU A 29 -8.44 -0.22 -19.59
N GLU A 30 -8.59 0.38 -20.78
CA GLU A 30 -7.51 1.11 -21.45
C GLU A 30 -7.05 2.30 -20.59
N VAL A 31 -8.01 3.06 -20.04
CA VAL A 31 -7.75 4.22 -19.19
C VAL A 31 -7.09 3.79 -17.88
N LYS A 32 -7.61 2.76 -17.21
CA LYS A 32 -7.01 2.20 -15.99
C LYS A 32 -5.56 1.79 -16.24
N THR A 33 -5.32 1.01 -17.29
CA THR A 33 -3.97 0.52 -17.64
C THR A 33 -3.01 1.68 -17.95
N ALA A 34 -3.48 2.74 -18.62
CA ALA A 34 -2.64 3.91 -18.90
C ALA A 34 -2.18 4.60 -17.62
N PHE A 35 -3.09 4.80 -16.65
CA PHE A 35 -2.75 5.38 -15.36
C PHE A 35 -1.82 4.47 -14.54
N GLU A 36 -2.01 3.15 -14.57
CA GLU A 36 -1.11 2.23 -13.87
C GLU A 36 0.31 2.24 -14.43
N ILE A 37 0.49 2.37 -15.75
CA ILE A 37 1.83 2.55 -16.37
C ILE A 37 2.47 3.85 -15.87
N LEU A 38 1.74 4.97 -15.92
CA LEU A 38 2.26 6.27 -15.52
C LEU A 38 2.58 6.33 -14.01
N LYS A 39 1.74 5.69 -13.19
CA LYS A 39 1.91 5.55 -11.75
C LYS A 39 3.15 4.74 -11.39
N ALA A 40 3.36 3.60 -12.06
CA ALA A 40 4.55 2.77 -11.87
C ALA A 40 5.87 3.49 -12.22
N LEU A 41 5.82 4.50 -13.10
CA LEU A 41 6.97 5.32 -13.47
C LEU A 41 7.09 6.63 -12.66
N GLY A 42 6.15 6.89 -11.74
CA GLY A 42 6.12 8.15 -10.98
C GLY A 42 5.83 9.40 -11.83
N LEU A 43 5.22 9.24 -13.01
CA LEU A 43 4.95 10.35 -13.94
C LEU A 43 3.58 11.00 -13.68
N ARG A 44 2.58 10.20 -13.28
CA ARG A 44 1.24 10.67 -12.92
C ARG A 44 0.64 9.79 -11.84
N GLU A 45 -0.12 10.41 -10.96
CA GLU A 45 -0.75 9.75 -9.82
C GLU A 45 -2.28 9.90 -9.89
N ARG A 46 -3.00 8.82 -9.60
CA ARG A 46 -4.45 8.82 -9.40
C ARG A 46 -4.83 7.68 -8.45
N GLY A 47 -5.54 8.02 -7.39
CA GLY A 47 -5.92 7.07 -6.36
C GLY A 47 -4.72 6.46 -5.60
N PRO A 48 -5.00 5.56 -4.65
CA PRO A 48 -3.97 4.94 -3.83
C PRO A 48 -3.05 4.01 -4.62
N VAL A 49 -1.87 3.75 -4.08
CA VAL A 49 -0.95 2.71 -4.52
C VAL A 49 -0.91 1.65 -3.44
N MET A 50 -1.29 0.41 -3.78
CA MET A 50 -1.14 -0.71 -2.87
C MET A 50 0.20 -1.41 -3.14
N ILE A 51 0.94 -1.68 -2.08
CA ILE A 51 2.18 -2.46 -2.08
C ILE A 51 1.91 -3.70 -1.24
N ALA A 52 1.87 -4.88 -1.84
CA ALA A 52 1.65 -6.13 -1.12
C ALA A 52 2.91 -7.00 -1.14
N CYS A 53 3.23 -7.64 -0.02
CA CYS A 53 4.30 -8.65 -0.05
C CYS A 53 3.83 -9.89 -0.80
N PRO A 54 4.74 -10.60 -1.50
CA PRO A 54 4.40 -11.92 -2.03
C PRO A 54 4.09 -12.88 -0.87
N SER A 55 3.24 -13.87 -1.12
CA SER A 55 3.05 -14.97 -0.18
C SER A 55 4.35 -15.74 0.01
N CYS A 56 4.68 -16.14 1.23
CA CYS A 56 5.85 -16.96 1.54
C CYS A 56 5.55 -17.91 2.72
N GLY A 57 6.51 -18.75 3.13
CA GLY A 57 6.33 -19.66 4.27
C GLY A 57 6.14 -18.98 5.63
N ARG A 58 6.20 -17.64 5.69
CA ARG A 58 5.91 -16.83 6.89
C ARG A 58 4.52 -16.21 6.85
N ASP A 59 3.76 -16.40 5.78
CA ASP A 59 2.39 -15.92 5.69
C ASP A 59 1.52 -16.65 6.72
N ASN A 60 1.04 -15.90 7.70
CA ASN A 60 0.22 -16.44 8.78
C ASN A 60 -1.26 -16.13 8.62
N VAL A 61 -1.63 -15.33 7.62
CA VAL A 61 -2.97 -14.73 7.50
C VAL A 61 -3.59 -14.87 6.12
N GLY A 62 -2.86 -15.38 5.13
CA GLY A 62 -3.32 -15.42 3.74
C GLY A 62 -3.27 -14.04 3.13
N VAL A 63 -2.06 -13.54 2.87
CA VAL A 63 -1.84 -12.16 2.37
C VAL A 63 -2.58 -11.87 1.07
N GLN A 64 -2.79 -12.88 0.23
CA GLN A 64 -3.55 -12.72 -1.02
C GLN A 64 -4.97 -12.21 -0.75
N GLN A 65 -5.71 -12.88 0.14
CA GLN A 65 -7.09 -12.50 0.47
C GLN A 65 -7.14 -11.16 1.19
N LEU A 66 -6.13 -10.88 2.02
CA LEU A 66 -6.00 -9.59 2.70
C LEU A 66 -5.79 -8.45 1.67
N ALA A 67 -4.91 -8.66 0.70
CA ALA A 67 -4.63 -7.69 -0.37
C ALA A 67 -5.84 -7.46 -1.26
N GLU A 68 -6.55 -8.51 -1.68
CA GLU A 68 -7.77 -8.40 -2.48
C GLU A 68 -8.84 -7.52 -1.78
N ARG A 69 -9.08 -7.77 -0.48
CA ARG A 69 -10.05 -6.99 0.32
C ARG A 69 -9.64 -5.53 0.49
N VAL A 70 -8.35 -5.26 0.67
CA VAL A 70 -7.84 -3.89 0.79
C VAL A 70 -7.92 -3.18 -0.55
N GLU A 71 -7.53 -3.82 -1.65
CA GLU A 71 -7.60 -3.27 -3.00
C GLU A 71 -9.02 -2.87 -3.39
N GLU A 72 -10.01 -3.73 -3.12
CA GLU A 72 -11.43 -3.46 -3.38
C GLU A 72 -11.91 -2.18 -2.70
N ARG A 73 -11.49 -1.97 -1.44
CA ARG A 73 -11.91 -0.82 -0.65
C ARG A 73 -11.11 0.44 -1.00
N LEU A 74 -9.84 0.31 -1.41
CA LEU A 74 -9.02 1.42 -1.92
C LEU A 74 -9.53 1.99 -3.25
N ALA A 75 -10.25 1.21 -4.05
CA ALA A 75 -10.83 1.67 -5.32
C ALA A 75 -11.80 2.87 -5.16
N GLY A 76 -12.35 3.07 -3.95
CA GLY A 76 -13.23 4.20 -3.63
C GLY A 76 -12.51 5.54 -3.42
N TYR A 77 -11.17 5.55 -3.35
CA TYR A 77 -10.40 6.74 -2.98
C TYR A 77 -9.81 7.45 -4.22
N PRO A 78 -10.12 8.73 -4.44
CA PRO A 78 -9.46 9.52 -5.49
C PRO A 78 -8.06 10.03 -5.09
N GLN A 79 -7.78 10.14 -3.79
CA GLN A 79 -6.55 10.70 -3.26
C GLN A 79 -5.36 9.77 -3.51
N HIS A 80 -4.19 10.37 -3.73
CA HIS A 80 -2.95 9.62 -3.87
C HIS A 80 -2.25 9.44 -2.52
N PHE A 81 -2.05 8.19 -2.12
CA PHE A 81 -1.30 7.76 -0.95
C PHE A 81 -0.88 6.29 -1.10
N GLU A 82 0.10 5.86 -0.34
CA GLU A 82 0.66 4.50 -0.39
C GLU A 82 0.14 3.64 0.77
N VAL A 83 -0.28 2.40 0.48
CA VAL A 83 -0.76 1.43 1.46
C VAL A 83 0.00 0.12 1.34
N ALA A 84 0.69 -0.30 2.40
CA ALA A 84 1.39 -1.58 2.45
C ALA A 84 0.53 -2.69 3.07
N VAL A 85 0.46 -3.87 2.44
CA VAL A 85 -0.28 -5.04 2.94
C VAL A 85 0.66 -6.23 3.07
N LEU A 86 0.90 -6.66 4.32
CA LEU A 86 1.94 -7.63 4.64
C LEU A 86 1.36 -8.85 5.36
N GLY A 87 1.76 -10.05 4.92
CA GLY A 87 1.31 -11.32 5.48
C GLY A 87 1.99 -11.73 6.80
N CYS A 88 3.00 -10.97 7.23
CA CYS A 88 3.71 -11.22 8.48
C CYS A 88 4.25 -9.93 9.09
N ALA A 89 4.38 -9.91 10.42
CA ALA A 89 4.95 -8.78 11.16
C ALA A 89 6.48 -8.62 10.99
N VAL A 90 7.19 -9.62 10.44
CA VAL A 90 8.66 -9.63 10.38
C VAL A 90 9.20 -8.59 9.39
N ASN A 91 8.67 -8.59 8.17
CA ASN A 91 8.97 -7.56 7.17
C ASN A 91 8.08 -6.32 7.34
N GLY A 92 7.02 -6.45 8.16
CA GLY A 92 6.05 -5.45 8.58
C GLY A 92 6.59 -4.02 8.60
N PRO A 93 7.46 -3.67 9.56
CA PRO A 93 7.90 -2.29 9.72
C PRO A 93 8.82 -1.79 8.61
N GLY A 94 9.65 -2.66 8.02
CA GLY A 94 10.59 -2.27 6.95
C GLY A 94 9.87 -1.90 5.67
N GLU A 95 8.96 -2.76 5.22
CA GLU A 95 8.21 -2.59 3.97
C GLU A 95 7.02 -1.62 4.15
N ALA A 96 6.35 -1.60 5.31
CA ALA A 96 5.30 -0.62 5.60
C ALA A 96 5.84 0.74 6.03
N GLY A 97 7.14 0.84 6.34
CA GLY A 97 7.74 2.07 6.84
C GLY A 97 7.89 3.15 5.79
N ASP A 98 7.94 2.76 4.51
CA ASP A 98 8.05 3.68 3.37
C ASP A 98 6.68 4.13 2.83
N ALA A 99 5.60 3.40 3.17
CA ALA A 99 4.23 3.73 2.80
C ALA A 99 3.58 4.75 3.77
N ASP A 100 2.51 5.41 3.32
CA ASP A 100 1.75 6.32 4.18
C ASP A 100 1.01 5.52 5.27
N PHE A 101 0.41 4.40 4.89
CA PHE A 101 -0.26 3.45 5.78
C PHE A 101 0.18 2.03 5.50
N GLY A 102 -0.04 1.13 6.45
CA GLY A 102 0.06 -0.29 6.16
C GLY A 102 -0.52 -1.18 7.23
N ILE A 103 -0.62 -2.46 6.91
CA ILE A 103 -1.00 -3.51 7.85
C ILE A 103 -0.04 -4.69 7.75
N ALA A 104 0.22 -5.32 8.88
CA ALA A 104 0.89 -6.61 8.93
C ALA A 104 0.05 -7.60 9.73
N GLY A 105 -0.34 -8.69 9.09
CA GLY A 105 -1.11 -9.74 9.71
C GLY A 105 -0.27 -10.67 10.59
N GLY A 106 -0.82 -11.04 11.73
CA GLY A 106 -0.38 -12.16 12.56
C GLY A 106 -1.55 -13.11 12.81
N ARG A 107 -1.26 -14.28 13.40
CA ARG A 107 -2.24 -15.37 13.54
C ARG A 107 -3.54 -14.89 14.24
N ASP A 108 -3.38 -14.19 15.36
CA ASP A 108 -4.53 -13.70 16.17
C ASP A 108 -4.57 -12.18 16.26
N VAL A 109 -3.44 -11.50 16.02
CA VAL A 109 -3.29 -10.06 16.13
C VAL A 109 -2.64 -9.50 14.88
N GLY A 110 -3.06 -8.31 14.48
CA GLY A 110 -2.46 -7.53 13.41
C GLY A 110 -1.92 -6.19 13.91
N PHE A 111 -1.07 -5.59 13.09
CA PHE A 111 -0.47 -4.29 13.37
C PHE A 111 -0.87 -3.31 12.28
N VAL A 112 -1.34 -2.14 12.68
CA VAL A 112 -1.59 -1.00 11.79
C VAL A 112 -0.41 -0.06 11.85
N TYR A 113 0.08 0.35 10.69
CA TYR A 113 1.22 1.24 10.52
C TYR A 113 0.76 2.55 9.89
N ALA A 114 1.35 3.65 10.31
CA ALA A 114 1.21 4.94 9.67
C ALA A 114 2.56 5.66 9.72
N HIS A 115 3.00 6.17 8.56
CA HIS A 115 4.17 7.04 8.42
C HIS A 115 5.43 6.53 9.15
N GLY A 116 5.81 5.26 8.92
CA GLY A 116 7.03 4.70 9.49
C GLY A 116 6.92 4.19 10.93
N ARG A 117 5.73 4.15 11.53
CA ARG A 117 5.52 3.71 12.92
C ARG A 117 4.34 2.77 13.05
N VAL A 118 4.40 1.89 14.06
CA VAL A 118 3.23 1.10 14.47
C VAL A 118 2.31 2.01 15.26
N LEU A 119 1.08 2.14 14.77
CA LEU A 119 0.05 2.97 15.37
C LEU A 119 -0.75 2.18 16.40
N LYS A 120 -1.22 0.98 16.02
CA LYS A 120 -2.08 0.13 16.84
C LYS A 120 -1.75 -1.34 16.67
N LYS A 121 -2.05 -2.10 17.72
CA LYS A 121 -2.12 -3.55 17.71
C LYS A 121 -3.57 -3.93 17.94
N VAL A 122 -4.17 -4.58 16.96
CA VAL A 122 -5.59 -4.92 16.97
C VAL A 122 -5.78 -6.41 16.71
N SER A 123 -6.95 -6.93 17.03
CA SER A 123 -7.31 -8.29 16.64
C SER A 123 -7.43 -8.40 15.10
N SER A 124 -7.07 -9.55 14.55
CA SER A 124 -6.98 -9.75 13.09
C SER A 124 -8.32 -9.59 12.36
N ASP A 125 -9.45 -9.75 13.06
CA ASP A 125 -10.81 -9.59 12.54
C ASP A 125 -11.16 -8.13 12.20
N ILE A 126 -10.65 -7.16 12.98
CA ILE A 126 -10.90 -5.72 12.77
C ILE A 126 -9.76 -5.01 12.04
N LEU A 127 -8.68 -5.71 11.68
CA LEU A 127 -7.45 -5.11 11.12
C LEU A 127 -7.69 -4.23 9.89
N ILE A 128 -8.53 -4.69 8.96
CA ILE A 128 -8.85 -3.93 7.75
C ILE A 128 -9.73 -2.72 8.12
N ASP A 129 -10.71 -2.88 9.00
CA ASP A 129 -11.57 -1.77 9.41
C ASP A 129 -10.78 -0.67 10.12
N GLU A 130 -9.83 -1.05 10.97
CA GLU A 130 -8.95 -0.11 11.63
C GLU A 130 -8.04 0.64 10.66
N LEU A 131 -7.47 -0.06 9.66
CA LEU A 131 -6.67 0.57 8.60
C LEU A 131 -7.45 1.70 7.91
N PHE A 132 -8.70 1.43 7.52
CA PHE A 132 -9.51 2.40 6.80
C PHE A 132 -10.04 3.51 7.69
N HIS A 133 -10.35 3.22 8.95
CA HIS A 133 -10.66 4.25 9.95
C HIS A 133 -9.52 5.28 10.06
N GLU A 134 -8.29 4.79 10.10
CA GLU A 134 -7.09 5.62 10.20
C GLU A 134 -6.80 6.43 8.93
N ILE A 135 -7.00 5.82 7.75
CA ILE A 135 -6.91 6.51 6.45
C ILE A 135 -7.96 7.62 6.36
N ASP A 136 -9.22 7.34 6.69
CA ASP A 136 -10.33 8.29 6.60
C ASP A 136 -10.10 9.48 7.54
N ARG A 137 -9.66 9.21 8.77
CA ARG A 137 -9.31 10.26 9.73
C ARG A 137 -8.21 11.17 9.18
N TRP A 138 -7.14 10.59 8.64
CA TRP A 138 -6.03 11.36 8.07
C TRP A 138 -6.44 12.18 6.83
N ILE A 139 -7.30 11.65 5.98
CA ILE A 139 -7.87 12.39 4.84
C ILE A 139 -8.70 13.57 5.33
N ALA A 140 -9.55 13.37 6.35
CA ALA A 140 -10.36 14.43 6.95
C ALA A 140 -9.52 15.53 7.61
N GLU A 141 -8.35 15.19 8.15
CA GLU A 141 -7.37 16.12 8.72
C GLU A 141 -6.50 16.85 7.66
N GLY A 142 -6.76 16.62 6.37
CA GLY A 142 -6.11 17.31 5.27
C GLY A 142 -4.82 16.65 4.78
N MET A 143 -4.66 15.33 5.03
CA MET A 143 -3.56 14.52 4.52
C MET A 143 -2.16 15.07 4.85
N GLN A 144 -1.97 15.55 6.08
CA GLN A 144 -0.67 16.05 6.50
C GLN A 144 0.35 14.91 6.51
N ARG A 145 1.26 14.91 5.53
CA ARG A 145 2.38 13.96 5.49
C ARG A 145 3.47 14.49 6.43
N PRO A 146 3.81 13.78 7.52
CA PRO A 146 4.99 14.14 8.29
C PRO A 146 6.23 14.00 7.40
N THR A 147 7.30 14.75 7.71
CA THR A 147 8.59 14.55 7.05
C THR A 147 8.94 13.07 7.12
N ARG A 148 9.00 12.37 5.97
CA ARG A 148 9.30 10.94 5.91
C ARG A 148 10.62 10.68 6.63
N LEU A 149 10.54 10.24 7.88
CA LEU A 149 11.65 9.67 8.58
C LEU A 149 11.86 8.33 7.88
N LYS A 150 12.82 8.23 6.94
CA LYS A 150 13.40 6.92 6.59
C LYS A 150 13.55 6.18 7.90
N MET A 151 12.93 4.98 8.03
CA MET A 151 12.84 4.26 9.31
C MET A 151 14.09 4.54 10.15
N ALA A 152 13.95 5.44 11.13
CA ALA A 152 15.12 5.91 11.87
C ALA A 152 15.69 4.79 12.76
N LYS A 153 14.94 3.69 12.88
CA LYS A 153 15.19 2.53 13.72
C LYS A 153 15.18 1.24 12.88
N PRO A 154 16.02 0.25 13.21
CA PRO A 154 15.94 -1.08 12.61
C PRO A 154 14.56 -1.73 12.82
N ALA A 155 14.08 -2.49 11.84
CA ALA A 155 12.80 -3.22 11.87
C ALA A 155 12.59 -4.05 13.16
N ALA A 156 13.66 -4.69 13.66
CA ALA A 156 13.63 -5.47 14.89
C ALA A 156 13.30 -4.62 16.13
N LEU A 157 13.82 -3.39 16.21
CA LEU A 157 13.54 -2.49 17.34
C LEU A 157 12.11 -1.96 17.27
N ALA A 158 11.62 -1.63 16.07
CA ALA A 158 10.24 -1.23 15.86
C ALA A 158 9.25 -2.33 16.28
N MET A 159 9.56 -3.60 15.98
CA MET A 159 8.73 -4.73 16.44
C MET A 159 8.81 -4.99 17.94
N ALA A 160 9.98 -4.81 18.55
CA ALA A 160 10.10 -4.90 20.01
C ALA A 160 9.24 -3.85 20.71
N GLU A 161 9.27 -2.60 20.25
CA GLU A 161 8.38 -1.54 20.75
C GLU A 161 6.91 -1.84 20.47
N ALA A 162 6.58 -2.30 19.27
CA ALA A 162 5.21 -2.67 18.89
C ALA A 162 4.64 -3.80 19.75
N SER A 163 5.47 -4.75 20.20
CA SER A 163 5.04 -5.84 21.07
C SER A 163 4.58 -5.37 22.46
N LEU A 164 5.00 -4.16 22.87
CA LEU A 164 4.59 -3.52 24.13
C LEU A 164 3.27 -2.76 24.01
N ILE A 165 2.76 -2.52 22.79
CA ILE A 165 1.48 -1.87 22.58
C ILE A 165 0.37 -2.82 23.07
N PRO A 166 -0.54 -2.35 23.94
CA PRO A 166 -1.67 -3.16 24.38
C PRO A 166 -2.56 -3.53 23.19
N LEU A 167 -3.26 -4.66 23.32
CA LEU A 167 -4.26 -5.05 22.32
C LEU A 167 -5.49 -4.17 22.56
N ASP A 168 -5.85 -3.39 21.53
CA ASP A 168 -7.07 -2.59 21.50
C ASP A 168 -8.29 -3.45 21.10
#